data_AF-X5MFE0-F1
#
_entry.id   AF-X5MFE0-F1
#
_cell.length_a   1.000
_cell.length_b   1.000
_cell.length_c   1.000
_cell.angle_alpha   90.00
_cell.angle_beta   90.00
_cell.angle_gamma   90.00
#
_symmetry.space_group_name_H-M   'P 1'
#
loop_
_entity.id
_entity.type
_entity.pdbx_description
1 polymer ?
#
loop_
_entity_poly.entity_id
_entity_poly.type
_entity_poly.pdbx_seq_one_letter_code
_entity_poly.pdbx_strand_id
1 'polypeptide(L)' 'MEPSAEQKLVRFMLSHMLAGLAAGLVFGGALIATNTANLRTLLFASPEGWLFAILFFMGLSVTFGSLAMGVAIMLSGKRD' A
#
# COMPACT_ATOMS: atom_id res chain seq x y z
N MET A 1 -1.00 -29.72 -13.56
CA MET A 1 -0.02 -29.54 -12.46
C MET A 1 -0.73 -28.76 -11.37
N GLU A 2 -0.98 -29.38 -10.22
CA GLU A 2 -1.53 -28.69 -9.05
C GLU A 2 -0.52 -27.66 -8.55
N PRO A 3 -0.94 -26.42 -8.21
CA PRO A 3 -0.02 -25.41 -7.72
C PRO A 3 0.59 -25.80 -6.38
N SER A 4 1.91 -25.58 -6.24
CA SER A 4 2.64 -25.89 -5.01
C SER A 4 2.15 -25.04 -3.83
N ALA A 5 2.39 -25.50 -2.60
CA ALA A 5 2.05 -24.74 -1.40
C ALA A 5 2.66 -23.33 -1.41
N GLU A 6 3.89 -23.20 -1.91
CA GLU A 6 4.58 -21.92 -2.09
C GLU A 6 3.85 -21.00 -3.07
N GLN A 7 3.37 -21.52 -4.19
CA GLN A 7 2.59 -20.74 -5.16
C GLN A 7 1.27 -20.25 -4.57
N LYS A 8 0.61 -21.08 -3.75
CA LYS A 8 -0.61 -20.70 -3.03
C LYS A 8 -0.32 -19.58 -2.02
N LEU A 9 0.81 -19.68 -1.29
CA LEU A 9 1.24 -18.66 -0.34
C LEU A 9 1.57 -17.34 -1.04
N VAL A 10 2.37 -17.35 -2.12
CA VAL A 10 2.71 -16.15 -2.88
C VAL A 10 1.43 -15.48 -3.41
N ARG A 11 0.50 -16.24 -3.96
CA ARG A 11 -0.78 -15.70 -4.44
C ARG A 11 -1.62 -15.09 -3.30
N PHE A 12 -1.61 -15.71 -2.13
CA PHE A 12 -2.25 -15.18 -0.93
C PHE A 12 -1.59 -13.87 -0.45
N MET A 13 -0.26 -13.80 -0.44
CA MET A 13 0.45 -12.58 -0.04
C MET A 13 0.23 -11.45 -1.04
N LEU A 14 0.25 -11.75 -2.35
CA LEU A 14 -0.01 -10.77 -3.40
C LEU A 14 -1.41 -10.17 -3.30
N SER A 15 -2.44 -10.95 -2.96
CA SER A 15 -3.80 -10.38 -2.82
C SER A 15 -3.89 -9.40 -1.64
N HIS A 16 -3.21 -9.68 -0.53
CA HIS A 16 -3.17 -8.78 0.62
C HIS A 16 -2.27 -7.57 0.39
N MET A 17 -1.19 -7.73 -0.35
CA MET A 17 -0.37 -6.63 -0.82
C MET A 17 -1.20 -5.66 -1.67
N LEU A 18 -2.00 -6.17 -2.63
CA LEU A 18 -2.88 -5.34 -3.45
C LEU A 18 -3.93 -4.60 -2.60
N ALA A 19 -4.48 -5.24 -1.56
CA ALA A 19 -5.37 -4.59 -0.62
C ALA A 19 -4.67 -3.46 0.16
N GLY A 20 -3.43 -3.69 0.61
CA GLY A 20 -2.59 -2.66 1.25
C GLY A 20 -2.26 -1.50 0.31
N LEU A 21 -1.94 -1.78 -0.96
CA LEU A 21 -1.73 -0.75 -1.98
C LEU A 21 -2.99 0.11 -2.19
N ALA A 22 -4.16 -0.52 -2.33
CA ALA A 22 -5.42 0.19 -2.47
C ALA A 22 -5.69 1.09 -1.25
N ALA A 23 -5.46 0.58 -0.04
CA ALA A 23 -5.59 1.38 1.19
C ALA A 23 -4.62 2.57 1.21
N GLY A 24 -3.36 2.35 0.84
CA GLY A 24 -2.34 3.41 0.77
C GLY A 24 -2.67 4.49 -0.26
N LEU A 25 -3.17 4.12 -1.44
CA LEU A 25 -3.61 5.06 -2.47
C LEU A 25 -4.82 5.88 -2.01
N VAL A 26 -5.83 5.24 -1.43
CA VAL A 26 -7.02 5.91 -0.90
C VAL A 26 -6.64 6.87 0.23
N PHE A 27 -5.82 6.42 1.17
CA PHE A 27 -5.36 7.25 2.29
C PHE A 27 -4.50 8.43 1.82
N GLY A 28 -3.50 8.19 0.98
CA GLY A 28 -2.65 9.25 0.41
C GLY A 28 -3.45 10.25 -0.42
N GLY A 29 -4.40 9.76 -1.23
CA GLY A 29 -5.31 10.59 -2.00
C GLY A 29 -6.20 11.46 -1.10
N ALA A 30 -6.72 10.91 0.00
CA ALA A 30 -7.50 11.66 0.98
C ALA A 30 -6.68 12.77 1.66
N LEU A 31 -5.41 12.49 2.02
CA LEU A 31 -4.51 13.49 2.60
C LEU A 31 -4.22 14.64 1.63
N ILE A 32 -4.02 14.33 0.34
CA ILE A 32 -3.85 15.35 -0.71
C ILE A 32 -5.16 16.11 -0.93
N ALA A 33 -6.30 15.43 -1.00
CA ALA A 33 -7.60 16.07 -1.23
C ALA A 33 -7.97 17.07 -0.12
N THR A 34 -7.69 16.70 1.13
CA THR A 34 -7.92 17.54 2.32
C THR A 34 -6.85 18.61 2.52
N ASN A 35 -5.81 18.64 1.68
CA ASN A 35 -4.62 19.48 1.84
C ASN A 35 -4.00 19.37 3.24
N THR A 36 -4.04 18.17 3.82
CA THR A 36 -3.42 17.91 5.12
C THR A 36 -1.94 18.27 5.04
N ALA A 37 -1.42 19.01 6.03
CA ALA A 37 -0.02 19.47 6.06
C ALA A 37 0.46 20.18 4.78
N ASN A 38 -0.45 20.82 4.03
CA ASN A 38 -0.16 21.45 2.73
C ASN A 38 0.33 20.51 1.63
N LEU A 39 0.02 19.20 1.70
CA LEU A 39 0.46 18.23 0.69
C LEU A 39 -0.08 18.51 -0.71
N ARG A 40 -1.32 19.04 -0.83
CA ARG A 40 -1.87 19.44 -2.13
C ARG A 40 -1.07 20.60 -2.70
N THR A 41 -0.78 21.59 -1.87
CA THR A 41 0.05 22.73 -2.25
C THR A 41 1.43 22.27 -2.67
N LEU A 42 2.06 21.36 -1.91
CA LEU A 42 3.36 20.79 -2.24
C LEU A 42 3.36 20.10 -3.62
N LEU A 43 2.32 19.30 -3.90
CA LEU A 43 2.19 18.57 -5.17
C LEU A 43 2.09 19.48 -6.40
N PHE A 44 1.38 20.61 -6.29
CA PHE A 44 1.09 21.46 -7.46
C PHE A 44 1.94 22.72 -7.56
N ALA A 45 2.53 23.20 -6.46
CA ALA A 45 3.32 24.43 -6.44
C ALA A 45 4.83 24.20 -6.58
N SER A 46 5.33 22.97 -6.32
CA SER A 46 6.74 22.63 -6.47
C SER A 46 7.03 22.09 -7.88
N PRO A 47 8.12 22.52 -8.53
CA PRO A 47 8.60 21.92 -9.78
C PRO A 47 8.84 20.40 -9.67
N GLU A 48 9.21 19.94 -8.47
CA GLU A 48 9.48 18.53 -8.13
C GLU A 48 8.25 17.81 -7.56
N GLY A 49 7.04 18.35 -7.72
CA GLY A 49 5.80 17.74 -7.23
C GLY A 49 5.58 16.29 -7.68
N TRP A 50 6.07 15.94 -8.88
CA TRP A 50 6.05 14.56 -9.39
C TRP A 50 6.92 13.60 -8.56
N LEU A 51 8.09 14.06 -8.09
CA LEU A 51 8.98 13.27 -7.24
C LEU A 51 8.35 13.07 -5.87
N PHE A 52 7.74 14.12 -5.30
CA PHE A 52 6.92 14.00 -4.10
C PHE A 52 5.85 12.93 -4.28
N ALA A 53 5.07 12.96 -5.37
CA ALA A 53 4.01 11.98 -5.61
C ALA A 53 4.56 10.54 -5.63
N ILE A 54 5.67 10.31 -6.34
CA ILE A 54 6.30 8.98 -6.40
C ILE A 54 6.76 8.53 -5.02
N LEU A 55 7.55 9.34 -4.33
CA LEU A 55 8.11 8.96 -3.02
C LEU A 55 7.01 8.77 -1.98
N PHE A 56 5.99 9.64 -1.99
CA PHE A 56 4.86 9.58 -1.08
C PHE A 56 4.03 8.32 -1.30
N PHE A 57 3.57 8.07 -2.53
CA PHE A 57 2.74 6.89 -2.80
C PHE A 57 3.55 5.58 -2.74
N MET A 58 4.83 5.58 -3.11
CA MET A 58 5.70 4.42 -2.93
C MET A 58 5.91 4.13 -1.44
N GLY A 59 6.17 5.15 -0.62
CA GLY A 59 6.31 5.01 0.83
C GLY A 59 5.04 4.43 1.46
N LEU A 60 3.88 5.01 1.16
CA LEU A 60 2.59 4.51 1.63
C LEU A 60 2.32 3.08 1.16
N SER A 61 2.65 2.76 -0.09
CA SER A 61 2.51 1.42 -0.67
C SER A 61 3.33 0.39 0.11
N VAL A 62 4.59 0.71 0.43
CA VAL A 62 5.44 -0.17 1.24
C VAL A 62 4.89 -0.32 2.65
N THR A 63 4.46 0.77 3.30
CA THR A 63 3.91 0.73 4.67
C THR A 63 2.62 -0.10 4.75
N PHE A 64 1.59 0.24 3.97
CA PHE A 64 0.30 -0.43 4.03
C PHE A 64 0.34 -1.84 3.41
N GLY A 65 1.12 -2.05 2.35
CA GLY A 65 1.34 -3.38 1.77
C GLY A 65 1.97 -4.34 2.78
N SER A 66 3.01 -3.89 3.48
CA SER A 66 3.69 -4.71 4.51
C SER A 66 2.78 -4.99 5.71
N LEU A 67 2.02 -3.98 6.17
CA LEU A 67 1.03 -4.13 7.24
C LEU A 67 -0.02 -5.19 6.88
N ALA A 68 -0.62 -5.09 5.69
CA ALA A 68 -1.67 -6.00 5.24
C ALA A 68 -1.17 -7.45 5.14
N MET A 69 0.04 -7.65 4.60
CA MET A 69 0.69 -8.96 4.53
C MET A 69 1.02 -9.52 5.92
N GLY A 70 1.59 -8.71 6.82
CA GLY A 70 1.92 -9.14 8.18
C GLY A 70 0.69 -9.56 8.99
N VAL A 71 -0.38 -8.77 8.92
CA VAL A 71 -1.68 -9.10 9.54
C VAL A 71 -2.26 -10.38 8.94
N ALA A 72 -2.18 -10.55 7.62
CA ALA A 72 -2.67 -11.76 6.95
C ALA A 72 -1.96 -13.02 7.44
N ILE A 73 -0.63 -12.97 7.62
CA ILE A 73 0.14 -14.08 8.18
C ILE A 73 -0.27 -14.35 9.63
N MET A 74 -0.29 -13.33 10.49
CA MET A 74 -0.64 -13.48 11.92
C MET A 74 -2.04 -14.07 12.12
N LEU A 75 -2.99 -13.70 11.25
CA LEU A 75 -4.36 -14.22 11.28
C LEU A 75 -4.51 -15.59 10.61
N SER A 76 -3.64 -15.94 9.65
CA SER A 76 -3.67 -17.24 8.98
C SER A 76 -3.33 -18.40 9.93
N GLY A 77 -2.50 -18.17 10.96
CA GLY A 77 -2.23 -19.14 12.02
C GLY A 77 -3.41 -19.38 12.98
N LYS A 78 -4.54 -18.72 12.78
CA LYS A 78 -5.75 -18.84 13.60
C LYS A 78 -6.88 -19.62 12.92
N ARG A 79 -6.63 -20.14 11.71
CA ARG A 79 -7.55 -21.01 10.97
C ARG A 79 -6.85 -22.37 10.79
N ASP A 80 -7.04 -23.21 11.80
CA ASP A 80 -6.78 -24.65 11.75
C ASP A 80 -7.67 -25.34 10.70
#